data_AF-A0A852ZD08-F1
#
_entry.id   AF-A0A852ZD08-F1
#
_cell.length_a   1.000
_cell.length_b   1.000
_cell.length_c   1.000
_cell.angle_alpha   90.00
_cell.angle_beta   90.00
_cell.angle_gamma   90.00
#
_symmetry.space_group_name_H-M   'P 1'
#
loop_
_entity.id
_entity.type
_entity.pdbx_description
1 polymer ?
#
loop_
_entity_poly.entity_id
_entity_poly.type
_entity_poly.pdbx_seq_one_letter_code
_entity_poly.pdbx_strand_id
1 'polypeptide(L)'
;MRLVVSSALLGVLSAFFGWAMYWAVSSYQEVTYQMPGTVTTLTFGIGPRGDEAEDPAVVADELRDFVTEHSLALVIASDGERAPQFLVADPEGVVPWYSPAHSNDGEPPEENRGAYVFEGTYSQQQWQRGESPALVPEGVEVVGAMPSPEGAGDLQFARPLGNYRLPPGEYVVNTDDPGELAELRGIVNRAGFGDHSAKSMPLGQYLTTDPLVGVTGGLLGAGLLAAVLCWTLGVRDRAAEFVVRARHGATHARLVRQVWPRGLPFQVLGVVSGVALSGVLIALVGLQPLTRIECLVLGAGAAGGLLLAAVAWLLATALGTRTRNEVDRAG
;
A
#
# COMPACT_ATOMS: atom_id res chain seq x y z
N MET A 1 -10.87 -31.12 -18.29
CA MET A 1 -11.55 -30.80 -17.01
C MET A 1 -10.56 -30.47 -15.89
N ARG A 2 -9.65 -31.38 -15.48
CA ARG A 2 -8.69 -31.14 -14.37
C ARG A 2 -7.93 -29.82 -14.48
N LEU A 3 -7.39 -29.52 -15.66
CA LEU A 3 -6.60 -28.30 -15.91
C LEU A 3 -7.44 -27.02 -15.75
N VAL A 4 -8.68 -27.00 -16.26
CA VAL A 4 -9.61 -25.88 -16.11
C VAL A 4 -9.96 -25.64 -14.63
N VAL A 5 -10.28 -26.71 -13.89
CA VAL A 5 -10.65 -26.61 -12.46
C VAL A 5 -9.49 -26.09 -11.62
N SER A 6 -8.29 -26.67 -11.79
CA SER A 6 -7.10 -26.18 -11.07
C SER A 6 -6.74 -24.74 -11.44
N SER A 7 -6.90 -24.36 -12.71
CA SER A 7 -6.67 -22.98 -13.15
C SER A 7 -7.74 -22.01 -12.62
N ALA A 8 -8.98 -22.46 -12.45
CA ALA A 8 -10.02 -21.67 -11.81
C ALA A 8 -9.73 -21.42 -10.34
N LEU A 9 -9.29 -22.44 -9.59
CA LEU A 9 -8.87 -22.28 -8.20
C LEU A 9 -7.67 -21.34 -8.07
N LEU A 10 -6.69 -21.43 -8.98
CA LEU A 10 -5.58 -20.46 -9.04
C LEU A 10 -6.07 -19.04 -9.35
N GLY A 11 -7.06 -18.89 -10.23
CA GLY A 11 -7.69 -17.59 -10.50
C GLY A 11 -8.35 -16.99 -9.26
N VAL A 12 -9.07 -17.82 -8.49
CA VAL A 12 -9.67 -17.41 -7.21
C VAL A 12 -8.59 -16.96 -6.23
N LEU A 13 -7.55 -17.77 -6.01
CA LEU A 13 -6.45 -17.45 -5.09
C LEU A 13 -5.69 -16.18 -5.51
N SER A 14 -5.49 -15.99 -6.81
CA SER A 14 -4.83 -14.80 -7.35
C SER A 14 -5.68 -13.53 -7.15
N ALA A 15 -7.00 -13.63 -7.31
CA ALA A 15 -7.91 -12.52 -7.01
C ALA A 15 -7.86 -12.13 -5.53
N PHE A 16 -7.90 -13.11 -4.61
CA PHE A 16 -7.79 -12.86 -3.18
C PHE A 16 -6.44 -12.26 -2.80
N PHE A 17 -5.34 -12.73 -3.38
CA PHE A 17 -4.02 -12.16 -3.16
C PHE A 17 -3.93 -10.71 -3.67
N GLY A 18 -4.49 -10.42 -4.85
CA GLY A 18 -4.59 -9.06 -5.37
C GLY A 18 -5.37 -8.13 -4.42
N TRP A 19 -6.45 -8.65 -3.83
CA TRP A 19 -7.24 -7.93 -2.84
C TRP A 19 -6.47 -7.68 -1.53
N ALA A 20 -5.75 -8.69 -1.02
CA ALA A 20 -4.91 -8.54 0.15
C ALA A 20 -3.81 -7.48 -0.07
N MET A 21 -3.18 -7.47 -1.25
CA MET A 21 -2.22 -6.44 -1.62
C MET A 21 -2.85 -5.06 -1.71
N TYR A 22 -4.03 -4.93 -2.31
CA TYR A 22 -4.76 -3.65 -2.38
C TYR A 22 -5.05 -3.11 -0.96
N TRP A 23 -5.54 -3.96 -0.07
CA TRP A 23 -5.87 -3.60 1.30
C TRP A 23 -4.64 -3.25 2.12
N ALA A 24 -3.56 -4.02 1.99
CA ALA A 24 -2.31 -3.74 2.67
C ALA A 24 -1.69 -2.42 2.20
N VAL A 25 -1.77 -2.11 0.89
CA VAL A 25 -1.29 -0.82 0.36
C VAL A 25 -2.17 0.35 0.84
N SER A 26 -3.50 0.20 0.84
CA SER A 26 -4.39 1.26 1.34
C SER A 26 -4.19 1.48 2.84
N SER A 27 -4.08 0.41 3.64
CA SER A 27 -3.77 0.54 5.07
C SER A 27 -2.39 1.14 5.32
N TYR A 28 -1.41 0.86 4.46
CA TYR A 28 -0.12 1.56 4.49
C TYR A 28 -0.27 3.05 4.22
N GLN A 29 -1.01 3.43 3.18
CA GLN A 29 -1.26 4.83 2.83
C GLN A 29 -2.04 5.58 3.91
N GLU A 30 -2.94 4.89 4.62
CA GLU A 30 -3.66 5.40 5.78
C GLU A 30 -2.70 5.79 6.92
N VAL A 31 -1.74 4.92 7.22
CA VAL A 31 -0.76 5.15 8.30
C VAL A 31 0.32 6.16 7.91
N THR A 32 0.67 6.26 6.63
CA THR A 32 1.69 7.23 6.16
C THR A 32 1.09 8.55 5.69
N TYR A 33 -0.22 8.76 5.84
CA TYR A 33 -0.95 9.90 5.29
C TYR A 33 -0.61 10.16 3.82
N GLN A 34 -0.45 9.09 3.04
CA GLN A 34 -0.09 9.11 1.61
C GLN A 34 1.27 9.77 1.29
N MET A 35 2.14 9.94 2.29
CA MET A 35 3.48 10.50 2.10
C MET A 35 4.36 9.54 1.27
N PRO A 36 5.05 10.03 0.22
CA PRO A 36 5.88 9.18 -0.63
C PRO A 36 7.22 8.85 0.03
N GLY A 37 7.83 7.72 -0.37
CA GLY A 37 9.18 7.35 0.03
C GLY A 37 9.24 6.47 1.29
N THR A 38 10.38 6.49 1.97
CA THR A 38 10.54 5.80 3.26
C THR A 38 9.99 6.70 4.35
N VAL A 39 8.94 6.24 5.02
CA VAL A 39 8.24 7.03 6.03
C VAL A 39 8.53 6.48 7.42
N THR A 40 8.85 7.38 8.33
CA THR A 40 9.02 7.08 9.75
C THR A 40 7.96 7.82 10.56
N THR A 41 7.21 7.03 11.33
CA THR A 41 6.26 7.52 12.32
C THR A 41 6.97 7.64 13.66
N LEU A 42 6.92 8.82 14.26
CA LEU A 42 7.35 9.10 15.63
C LEU A 42 6.14 9.47 16.47
N THR A 43 5.97 8.83 17.63
CA THR A 43 4.88 9.14 18.56
C THR A 43 5.45 9.89 19.76
N PHE A 44 4.98 11.13 19.93
CA PHE A 44 5.39 12.00 21.00
C PHE A 44 4.22 12.25 21.96
N GLY A 45 4.49 12.12 23.25
CA GLY A 45 3.52 12.42 24.32
C GLY A 45 4.12 13.37 25.34
N ILE A 46 3.35 13.72 26.38
CA ILE A 46 3.82 14.64 27.43
C ILE A 46 5.04 14.03 28.14
N GLY A 47 6.20 14.67 28.00
CA GLY A 47 7.44 14.22 28.58
C GLY A 47 7.64 14.73 30.02
N PRO A 48 8.64 14.19 30.75
CA PRO A 48 8.94 14.62 32.13
C PRO A 48 9.41 16.08 32.26
N ARG A 49 9.68 16.76 31.14
CA ARG A 49 10.12 18.16 31.06
C ARG A 49 8.99 19.15 30.71
N GLY A 50 7.71 18.77 30.83
CA GLY A 50 6.58 19.63 30.48
C GLY A 50 6.64 21.06 31.07
N ASP A 51 7.32 21.23 32.22
CA ASP A 51 7.48 22.51 32.91
C ASP A 51 8.80 23.28 32.57
N GLU A 52 9.78 22.63 31.93
CA GLU A 52 11.07 23.22 31.50
C GLU A 52 11.15 23.39 29.96
N ALA A 53 10.01 23.29 29.27
CA ALA A 53 9.95 23.42 27.82
C ALA A 53 10.43 24.79 27.34
N GLU A 54 11.21 24.81 26.26
CA GLU A 54 11.57 26.04 25.55
C GLU A 54 10.32 26.72 24.97
N ASP A 55 10.46 27.99 24.58
CA ASP A 55 9.36 28.74 23.98
C ASP A 55 8.85 27.98 22.74
N PRO A 56 7.56 27.60 22.69
CA PRO A 56 6.99 26.85 21.58
C PRO A 56 7.18 27.52 20.23
N ALA A 57 7.26 28.85 20.17
CA ALA A 57 7.49 29.57 18.92
C ALA A 57 8.91 29.30 18.38
N VAL A 58 9.92 29.30 19.26
CA VAL A 58 11.32 29.05 18.90
C VAL A 58 11.49 27.62 18.41
N VAL A 59 10.90 26.64 19.10
CA VAL A 59 11.01 25.23 18.71
C VAL A 59 10.28 24.95 17.38
N ALA A 60 9.14 25.59 17.16
CA ALA A 60 8.40 25.44 15.90
C ALA A 60 9.12 26.09 14.71
N ASP A 61 9.74 27.26 14.91
CA ASP A 61 10.60 27.89 13.90
C ASP A 61 11.81 27.01 13.58
N GLU A 62 12.51 26.49 14.59
CA GLU A 62 13.65 25.61 14.39
C GLU A 62 13.28 24.29 13.71
N LEU A 63 12.12 23.71 14.04
CA LEU A 63 11.61 22.52 13.35
C LEU A 63 11.32 22.82 11.88
N ARG A 64 10.75 23.98 11.57
CA ARG A 64 10.48 24.39 10.20
C ARG A 64 11.79 24.60 9.43
N ASP A 65 12.77 25.27 10.03
CA ASP A 65 14.07 25.51 9.42
C ASP A 65 14.78 24.19 9.13
N PHE A 66 14.77 23.25 10.08
CA PHE A 66 15.31 21.90 9.90
C PHE A 66 14.64 21.14 8.76
N VAL A 67 13.30 21.10 8.73
CA VAL A 67 12.53 20.43 7.67
C VAL A 67 12.80 21.06 6.30
N THR A 68 12.97 22.38 6.25
CA THR A 68 13.29 23.12 5.02
C THR A 68 14.72 22.87 4.55
N GLU A 69 15.70 22.93 5.46
CA GLU A 69 17.12 22.71 5.16
C GLU A 69 17.38 21.29 4.63
N HIS A 70 16.71 20.29 5.21
CA HIS A 70 16.81 18.90 4.79
C HIS A 70 15.81 18.49 3.69
N SER A 71 14.98 19.44 3.21
CA SER A 71 13.94 19.16 2.19
C SER A 71 13.00 18.00 2.56
N LEU A 72 12.69 17.89 3.86
CA LEU A 72 11.82 16.85 4.40
C LEU A 72 10.36 17.26 4.31
N ALA A 73 9.46 16.29 4.28
CA ALA A 73 8.04 16.49 4.50
C ALA A 73 7.68 15.96 5.88
N LEU A 74 6.97 16.78 6.66
CA LEU A 74 6.54 16.49 8.01
C LEU A 74 5.04 16.72 8.12
N VAL A 75 4.31 15.70 8.57
CA VAL A 75 2.89 15.76 8.90
C VAL A 75 2.71 15.40 10.37
N ILE A 76 2.10 16.30 11.14
CA ILE A 76 1.83 16.10 12.57
C ILE A 76 0.32 15.96 12.74
N ALA A 77 -0.13 14.78 13.17
CA ALA A 77 -1.51 14.51 13.55
C ALA A 77 -1.68 14.77 15.06
N SER A 78 -2.61 15.66 15.43
CA SER A 78 -2.95 15.87 16.83
C SER A 78 -3.68 14.64 17.40
N ASP A 79 -3.36 14.26 18.64
CA ASP A 79 -3.99 13.15 19.38
C ASP A 79 -5.43 13.42 19.87
N GLY A 80 -6.06 14.51 19.44
CA GLY A 80 -7.44 14.87 19.80
C GLY A 80 -7.62 15.55 21.17
N GLU A 81 -6.58 15.70 21.99
CA GLU A 81 -6.68 16.53 23.22
C GLU A 81 -6.77 18.03 22.90
N ARG A 82 -6.34 18.42 21.70
CA ARG A 82 -6.37 19.79 21.18
C ARG A 82 -7.24 19.89 19.92
N ALA A 83 -7.06 20.97 19.16
CA ALA A 83 -7.76 21.16 17.90
C ALA A 83 -7.54 19.95 16.96
N PRO A 84 -8.60 19.39 16.34
CA PRO A 84 -8.52 18.22 15.50
C PRO A 84 -7.89 18.58 14.15
N GLN A 85 -6.57 18.72 14.13
CA GLN A 85 -5.82 19.31 13.02
C GLN A 85 -4.61 18.49 12.60
N PHE A 86 -4.23 18.63 11.32
CA PHE A 86 -2.88 18.35 10.86
C PHE A 86 -2.04 19.63 10.84
N LEU A 87 -0.77 19.53 11.27
CA LEU A 87 0.27 20.50 10.93
C LEU A 87 1.13 19.91 9.82
N VAL A 88 1.34 20.66 8.75
CA VAL A 88 2.09 20.17 7.59
C VAL A 88 3.24 21.13 7.27
N ALA A 89 4.45 20.58 7.16
CA ALA A 89 5.59 21.25 6.54
C ALA A 89 6.00 20.42 5.33
N ASP A 90 5.83 20.99 4.14
CA ASP A 90 6.11 20.32 2.87
C ASP A 90 6.75 21.33 1.90
N PRO A 91 8.06 21.62 2.06
CA PRO A 91 8.77 22.63 1.27
C PRO A 91 8.85 22.26 -0.22
N GLU A 92 8.87 20.95 -0.54
CA GLU A 92 8.99 20.44 -1.92
C GLU A 92 7.64 20.05 -2.55
N GLY A 93 6.53 20.14 -1.80
CA GLY A 93 5.20 19.81 -2.31
C GLY A 93 5.03 18.33 -2.64
N VAL A 94 5.65 17.44 -1.86
CA VAL A 94 5.62 15.98 -2.09
C VAL A 94 4.36 15.31 -1.54
N VAL A 95 3.64 15.96 -0.62
CA VAL A 95 2.43 15.43 0.00
C VAL A 95 1.24 15.65 -0.94
N PRO A 96 0.66 14.59 -1.53
CA PRO A 96 -0.23 14.73 -2.69
C PRO A 96 -1.57 15.43 -2.39
N TRP A 97 -2.06 15.34 -1.16
CA TRP A 97 -3.31 15.96 -0.73
C TRP A 97 -3.11 17.38 -0.17
N TYR A 98 -1.86 17.76 0.13
CA TYR A 98 -1.54 19.06 0.70
C TYR A 98 -0.85 19.93 -0.35
N SER A 99 -1.56 20.93 -0.86
CA SER A 99 -0.96 21.91 -1.77
C SER A 99 -1.28 23.32 -1.29
N PRO A 100 -0.26 24.09 -0.83
CA PRO A 100 -0.43 25.51 -0.48
C PRO A 100 -0.91 26.38 -1.65
N ALA A 101 -0.86 25.85 -2.88
CA ALA A 101 -1.11 26.55 -4.14
C ALA A 101 -2.58 26.79 -4.50
N HIS A 102 -3.53 26.55 -3.58
CA HIS A 102 -4.91 27.02 -3.74
C HIS A 102 -5.12 28.47 -3.23
N SER A 103 -4.03 29.19 -2.94
CA SER A 103 -4.07 30.64 -2.76
C SER A 103 -4.21 31.33 -4.11
N ASN A 104 -5.30 32.08 -4.27
CA ASN A 104 -5.43 33.08 -5.33
C ASN A 104 -4.19 33.99 -5.34
N ASP A 105 -3.66 34.24 -6.54
CA ASP A 105 -2.86 35.40 -6.92
C ASP A 105 -1.77 35.91 -5.94
N GLY A 106 -0.58 35.33 -6.04
CA GLY A 106 0.67 36.12 -5.96
C GLY A 106 1.24 36.43 -4.58
N GLU A 107 0.73 35.86 -3.50
CA GLU A 107 1.37 35.97 -2.18
C GLU A 107 2.50 34.93 -2.00
N PRO A 108 3.66 35.34 -1.45
CA PRO A 108 4.74 34.41 -1.16
C PRO A 108 4.29 33.36 -0.13
N PRO A 109 4.75 32.10 -0.23
CA PRO A 109 4.33 31.00 0.63
C PRO A 109 4.61 31.21 2.13
N GLU A 110 5.44 32.20 2.50
CA GLU A 110 5.80 32.52 3.89
C GLU A 110 4.68 33.20 4.70
N GLU A 111 3.67 33.79 4.06
CA GLU A 111 2.61 34.56 4.76
C GLU A 111 1.28 33.81 4.90
N ASN A 112 1.14 32.67 4.23
CA ASN A 112 -0.12 31.94 4.15
C ASN A 112 -0.34 31.07 5.40
N ARG A 113 -0.72 31.70 6.52
CA ARG A 113 -0.95 31.06 7.84
C ARG A 113 -2.32 30.42 8.02
N GLY A 114 -3.17 30.48 6.99
CA GLY A 114 -4.54 30.05 7.12
C GLY A 114 -4.72 28.53 7.11
N ALA A 115 -5.86 28.08 7.64
CA ALA A 115 -6.24 26.68 7.68
C ALA A 115 -7.03 26.29 6.43
N TYR A 116 -6.90 25.03 6.03
CA TYR A 116 -7.70 24.40 5.00
C TYR A 116 -8.56 23.32 5.64
N VAL A 117 -9.88 23.46 5.53
CA VAL A 117 -10.83 22.49 6.09
C VAL A 117 -10.95 21.27 5.18
N PHE A 118 -11.11 20.09 5.76
CA PHE A 118 -11.25 18.88 4.96
C PHE A 118 -12.67 18.74 4.38
N GLU A 119 -12.76 18.28 3.15
CA GLU A 119 -14.03 18.01 2.49
C GLU A 119 -14.87 16.97 3.25
N GLY A 120 -16.18 17.21 3.33
CA GLY A 120 -17.13 16.34 4.03
C GLY A 120 -17.17 16.52 5.55
N THR A 121 -16.32 17.37 6.13
CA THR A 121 -16.23 17.54 7.59
C THR A 121 -17.19 18.58 8.16
N TYR A 122 -17.35 18.58 9.48
CA TYR A 122 -18.20 19.54 10.19
C TYR A 122 -17.67 20.98 10.05
N SER A 123 -16.34 21.15 10.09
CA SER A 123 -15.71 22.45 9.89
C SER A 123 -15.95 23.02 8.49
N GLN A 124 -15.93 22.18 7.46
CA GLN A 124 -16.26 22.62 6.10
C GLN A 124 -17.71 23.11 5.99
N GLN A 125 -18.65 22.40 6.60
CA GLN A 125 -20.07 22.78 6.55
C GLN A 125 -20.34 24.12 7.22
N GLN A 126 -19.69 24.41 8.36
CA GLN A 126 -19.78 25.72 9.01
C GLN A 126 -19.18 26.82 8.14
N TRP A 127 -17.98 26.58 7.62
CA TRP A 127 -17.29 27.55 6.75
C TRP A 127 -18.11 27.89 5.50
N GLN A 128 -18.72 26.89 4.85
CA GLN A 128 -19.60 27.11 3.69
C GLN A 128 -20.88 27.90 4.02
N ARG A 129 -21.33 27.90 5.28
CA ARG A 129 -22.45 28.74 5.75
C ARG A 129 -22.04 30.18 6.07
N GLY A 130 -20.75 30.50 5.93
CA GLY A 130 -20.18 31.79 6.33
C GLY A 130 -19.99 31.92 7.84
N GLU A 131 -20.04 30.81 8.58
CA GLU A 131 -19.77 30.75 10.01
C GLU A 131 -18.28 30.51 10.26
N SER A 132 -17.74 31.05 11.36
CA SER A 132 -16.39 30.71 11.82
C SER A 132 -16.40 29.31 12.42
N PRO A 133 -15.67 28.32 11.86
CA PRO A 133 -15.75 26.95 12.33
C PRO A 133 -15.29 26.80 13.77
N ALA A 134 -16.18 26.32 14.66
CA ALA A 134 -15.89 26.21 16.09
C ALA A 134 -14.68 25.34 16.47
N LEU A 135 -14.28 24.40 15.60
CA LEU A 135 -13.14 23.50 15.82
C LEU A 135 -11.81 24.09 15.33
N VAL A 136 -11.84 25.19 14.58
CA VAL A 136 -10.64 25.91 14.16
C VAL A 136 -10.29 26.93 15.25
N PRO A 137 -9.03 27.00 15.73
CA PRO A 137 -8.63 27.94 16.75
C PRO A 137 -8.93 29.40 16.40
N GLU A 138 -9.29 30.20 17.41
CA GLU A 138 -9.52 31.64 17.23
C GLU A 138 -8.28 32.33 16.65
N GLY A 139 -8.50 33.22 15.68
CA GLY A 139 -7.43 33.96 14.98
C GLY A 139 -6.81 33.22 13.80
N VAL A 140 -7.26 32.00 13.47
CA VAL A 140 -6.87 31.29 12.24
C VAL A 140 -7.95 31.47 11.19
N GLU A 141 -7.60 32.09 10.06
CA GLU A 141 -8.50 32.25 8.92
C GLU A 141 -8.56 30.95 8.10
N VAL A 142 -9.75 30.57 7.66
CA VAL A 142 -9.94 29.42 6.77
C VAL A 142 -9.88 29.89 5.32
N VAL A 143 -8.87 29.41 4.59
CA VAL A 143 -8.53 29.85 3.22
C VAL A 143 -9.30 29.05 2.18
N GLY A 144 -9.59 27.78 2.47
CA GLY A 144 -10.18 26.89 1.49
C GLY A 144 -10.59 25.53 2.05
N ALA A 145 -11.14 24.70 1.17
CA ALA A 145 -11.39 23.28 1.44
C ALA A 145 -10.43 22.41 0.62
N MET A 146 -10.01 21.28 1.17
CA MET A 146 -9.13 20.31 0.51
C MET A 146 -9.60 18.87 0.76
N PRO A 147 -9.26 17.90 -0.11
CA PRO A 147 -9.58 16.50 0.14
C PRO A 147 -8.91 16.02 1.43
N SER A 148 -9.64 15.23 2.21
CA SER A 148 -9.07 14.57 3.38
C SER A 148 -8.11 13.46 2.95
N PRO A 149 -6.90 13.35 3.52
CA PRO A 149 -6.09 12.15 3.34
C PRO A 149 -6.80 10.92 3.90
N GLU A 150 -6.47 9.75 3.35
CA GLU A 150 -6.78 8.48 4.00
C GLU A 150 -6.11 8.47 5.38
N GLY A 151 -6.84 8.08 6.43
CA GLY A 151 -6.33 8.02 7.80
C GLY A 151 -6.52 9.28 8.62
N ALA A 152 -7.10 10.35 8.06
CA ALA A 152 -7.41 11.56 8.81
C ALA A 152 -8.36 11.34 10.00
N GLY A 153 -9.21 10.30 9.95
CA GLY A 153 -10.15 9.97 11.02
C GLY A 153 -11.05 11.15 11.37
N ASP A 154 -10.98 11.60 12.63
CA ASP A 154 -11.79 12.70 13.16
C ASP A 154 -11.16 14.10 12.95
N LEU A 155 -9.99 14.17 12.33
CA LEU A 155 -9.32 15.44 12.03
C LEU A 155 -10.15 16.25 11.03
N GLN A 156 -10.20 17.57 11.22
CA GLN A 156 -11.16 18.46 10.55
C GLN A 156 -10.50 19.44 9.58
N PHE A 157 -9.22 19.74 9.77
CA PHE A 157 -8.50 20.70 8.95
C PHE A 157 -6.98 20.45 8.96
N ALA A 158 -6.28 21.00 7.98
CA ALA A 158 -4.83 21.08 7.93
C ALA A 158 -4.38 22.53 7.94
N ARG A 159 -3.20 22.80 8.47
CA ARG A 159 -2.55 24.12 8.39
C ARG A 159 -1.04 23.97 8.25
N PRO A 160 -0.34 24.97 7.69
CA PRO A 160 1.10 24.93 7.62
C PRO A 160 1.72 24.94 9.03
N LEU A 161 2.91 24.35 9.14
CA LEU A 161 3.74 24.49 10.33
C LEU A 161 4.14 25.96 10.47
N GLY A 162 3.62 26.60 11.52
CA GLY A 162 3.94 27.98 11.89
C GLY A 162 4.34 28.07 13.36
N ASN A 163 4.38 29.30 13.89
CA ASN A 163 4.96 29.63 15.20
C ASN A 163 4.04 29.26 16.39
N TYR A 164 3.33 28.15 16.29
CA TYR A 164 2.36 27.70 17.27
C TYR A 164 2.90 26.56 18.11
N ARG A 165 2.32 26.35 19.28
CA ARG A 165 2.67 25.22 20.14
C ARG A 165 2.42 23.89 19.45
N LEU A 166 3.50 23.11 19.32
CA LEU A 166 3.47 21.75 18.78
C LEU A 166 2.50 20.87 19.60
N PRO A 167 1.61 20.10 18.95
CA PRO A 167 0.72 19.17 19.63
C PRO A 167 1.46 17.87 19.99
N PRO A 168 1.09 17.21 21.10
CA PRO A 168 1.38 15.79 21.23
C PRO A 168 0.65 14.99 20.13
N GLY A 169 1.17 13.82 19.80
CA GLY A 169 0.59 12.94 18.81
C GLY A 169 1.61 12.30 17.88
N GLU A 170 1.18 12.06 16.65
CA GLU A 170 1.93 11.32 15.64
C GLU A 170 2.63 12.29 14.68
N TYR A 171 3.94 12.13 14.52
CA TYR A 171 4.81 12.92 13.67
C TYR A 171 5.33 11.99 12.57
N VAL A 172 4.87 12.21 11.34
CA VAL A 172 5.18 11.39 10.19
C VAL A 172 6.15 12.15 9.29
N VAL A 173 7.31 11.56 9.02
CA VAL A 173 8.40 12.18 8.25
C VAL A 173 8.85 11.27 7.12
N ASN A 174 9.18 11.82 5.96
CA ASN A 174 9.66 11.10 4.77
C ASN A 174 11.16 10.74 4.81
N THR A 175 11.71 10.42 5.99
CA THR A 175 13.11 9.99 6.14
C THR A 175 13.24 8.79 7.06
N ASP A 176 14.24 7.95 6.83
CA ASP A 176 14.71 6.88 7.72
C ASP A 176 16.14 7.10 8.23
N ASP A 177 16.75 8.25 7.92
CA ASP A 177 18.11 8.55 8.37
C ASP A 177 18.15 8.69 9.90
N PRO A 178 18.94 7.86 10.61
CA PRO A 178 19.00 7.91 12.05
C PRO A 178 19.57 9.23 12.60
N GLY A 179 20.36 9.97 11.80
CA GLY A 179 20.88 11.29 12.16
C GLY A 179 19.78 12.34 12.18
N GLU A 180 19.05 12.48 11.06
CA GLU A 180 17.92 13.40 10.92
C GLU A 180 16.81 13.12 11.95
N LEU A 181 16.50 11.84 12.18
CA LEU A 181 15.51 11.45 13.18
C LEU A 181 15.96 11.78 14.61
N ALA A 182 17.27 11.67 14.91
CA ALA A 182 17.80 12.01 16.22
C ALA A 182 17.74 13.53 16.47
N GLU A 183 18.05 14.32 15.45
CA GLU A 183 17.97 15.79 15.51
C GLU A 183 16.53 16.28 15.66
N LEU A 184 15.60 15.76 14.86
CA LEU A 184 14.17 16.06 14.96
C LEU A 184 13.62 15.69 16.34
N ARG A 185 14.00 14.51 16.89
CA ARG A 185 13.66 14.17 18.28
C ARG A 185 14.27 15.15 19.27
N GLY A 186 15.49 15.61 19.05
CA GLY A 186 16.15 16.62 19.88
C GLY A 186 15.36 17.93 19.92
N ILE A 187 14.88 18.40 18.77
CA ILE A 187 14.05 19.60 18.64
C ILE A 187 12.72 19.41 19.37
N VAL A 188 11.98 18.34 19.08
CA VAL A 188 10.66 18.06 19.70
C VAL A 188 10.77 17.82 21.21
N ASN A 189 11.86 17.21 21.69
CA ASN A 189 12.12 17.01 23.11
C ASN A 189 12.32 18.34 23.86
N ARG A 190 12.87 19.38 23.22
CA ARG A 190 13.00 20.73 23.81
C ARG A 190 11.66 21.45 23.94
N ALA A 191 10.68 21.11 23.12
CA ALA A 191 9.28 21.54 23.32
C ALA A 191 8.58 20.84 24.51
N GLY A 192 9.28 19.97 25.25
CA GLY A 192 8.76 19.29 26.45
C GLY A 192 8.07 17.96 26.18
N PHE A 193 8.13 17.45 24.95
CA PHE A 193 7.60 16.14 24.60
C PHE A 193 8.63 15.03 24.86
N GLY A 194 8.16 13.83 25.17
CA GLY A 194 8.98 12.64 25.28
C GLY A 194 8.70 11.69 24.12
N ASP A 195 9.75 11.09 23.55
CA ASP A 195 9.62 10.03 22.55
C ASP A 195 9.05 8.76 23.23
N HIS A 196 7.90 8.29 22.73
CA HIS A 196 7.27 7.05 23.19
C HIS A 196 7.56 5.89 22.25
N SER A 197 7.69 6.17 20.94
CA SER A 197 7.90 5.15 19.93
C SER A 197 8.39 5.76 18.62
N ALA A 198 9.35 5.09 18.00
CA ALA A 198 9.77 5.36 16.64
C ALA A 198 9.62 4.09 15.81
N LYS A 199 8.82 4.17 14.75
CA LYS A 199 8.59 3.06 13.83
C LYS A 199 8.80 3.54 12.40
N SER A 200 9.92 3.11 11.81
CA SER A 200 10.12 3.19 10.36
C SER A 200 9.30 2.10 9.70
N MET A 201 8.55 2.44 8.66
CA MET A 201 7.74 1.50 7.91
C MET A 201 8.07 1.59 6.42
N PRO A 202 9.11 0.89 5.95
CA PRO A 202 9.28 0.70 4.51
C PRO A 202 8.14 -0.20 3.99
N LEU A 203 7.52 0.20 2.86
CA LEU A 203 6.39 -0.51 2.23
C LEU A 203 6.64 -2.03 2.13
N GLY A 204 7.84 -2.43 1.68
CA GLY A 204 8.18 -3.84 1.53
C GLY A 204 8.10 -4.63 2.83
N GLN A 205 8.59 -4.06 3.93
CA GLN A 205 8.52 -4.71 5.25
C GLN A 205 7.09 -4.75 5.77
N TYR A 206 6.31 -3.67 5.55
CA TYR A 206 4.89 -3.63 5.89
C TYR A 206 4.12 -4.75 5.18
N LEU A 207 4.28 -4.89 3.86
CA LEU A 207 3.62 -5.94 3.07
C LEU A 207 4.00 -7.36 3.51
N THR A 208 5.26 -7.60 3.90
CA THR A 208 5.68 -8.93 4.39
C THR A 208 5.20 -9.26 5.79
N THR A 209 4.91 -8.23 6.60
CA THR A 209 4.45 -8.40 7.98
C THR A 209 2.92 -8.45 8.06
N ASP A 210 2.24 -7.96 7.02
CA ASP A 210 0.79 -8.00 6.91
C ASP A 210 0.28 -9.46 6.92
N PRO A 211 -0.59 -9.84 7.88
CA PRO A 211 -1.06 -11.21 8.02
C PRO A 211 -1.94 -11.65 6.85
N LEU A 212 -2.70 -10.75 6.22
CA LEU A 212 -3.55 -11.06 5.07
C LEU A 212 -2.69 -11.37 3.84
N VAL A 213 -1.67 -10.55 3.58
CA VAL A 213 -0.71 -10.79 2.48
C VAL A 213 0.04 -12.10 2.71
N GLY A 214 0.50 -12.34 3.94
CA GLY A 214 1.18 -13.58 4.31
C GLY A 214 0.33 -14.83 4.09
N VAL A 215 -0.91 -14.84 4.59
CA VAL A 215 -1.82 -15.99 4.46
C VAL A 215 -2.23 -16.22 3.01
N THR A 216 -2.65 -15.18 2.29
CA THR A 216 -3.09 -15.31 0.89
C THR A 216 -1.94 -15.68 -0.04
N GLY A 217 -0.74 -15.11 0.19
CA GLY A 217 0.48 -15.49 -0.53
C GLY A 217 0.88 -16.94 -0.27
N GLY A 218 0.80 -17.40 0.99
CA GLY A 218 1.04 -18.80 1.35
C GLY A 218 0.05 -19.76 0.68
N LEU A 219 -1.24 -19.44 0.67
CA LEU A 219 -2.28 -20.22 -0.01
C LEU A 219 -2.07 -20.26 -1.53
N LEU A 220 -1.72 -19.12 -2.14
CA LEU A 220 -1.41 -19.05 -3.57
C LEU A 220 -0.17 -19.91 -3.91
N GLY A 221 0.89 -19.84 -3.10
CA GLY A 221 2.08 -20.66 -3.26
C GLY A 221 1.80 -22.16 -3.14
N ALA A 222 1.04 -22.56 -2.12
CA ALA A 222 0.60 -23.95 -1.95
C ALA A 222 -0.29 -24.42 -3.12
N GLY A 223 -1.22 -23.56 -3.57
CA GLY A 223 -2.07 -23.81 -4.73
C GLY A 223 -1.28 -23.99 -6.03
N LEU A 224 -0.24 -23.17 -6.24
CA LEU A 224 0.66 -23.30 -7.38
C LEU A 224 1.45 -24.60 -7.34
N LEU A 225 2.00 -24.97 -6.18
CA LEU A 225 2.70 -26.23 -6.01
C LEU A 225 1.78 -27.43 -6.28
N ALA A 226 0.56 -27.40 -5.75
CA ALA A 226 -0.44 -28.42 -6.01
C ALA A 226 -0.80 -28.50 -7.50
N ALA A 227 -1.00 -27.36 -8.17
CA ALA A 227 -1.28 -27.31 -9.61
C ALA A 227 -0.14 -27.90 -10.44
N VAL A 228 1.11 -27.54 -10.14
CA VAL A 228 2.31 -28.11 -10.78
C VAL A 228 2.34 -29.63 -10.60
N LEU A 229 2.13 -30.15 -9.39
CA LEU A 229 2.12 -31.59 -9.14
C LEU A 229 0.97 -32.29 -9.89
N CYS A 230 -0.25 -31.76 -9.84
CA CYS A 230 -1.38 -32.32 -10.58
C CYS A 230 -1.15 -32.32 -12.09
N TRP A 231 -0.56 -31.24 -12.63
CA TRP A 231 -0.29 -31.12 -14.07
C TRP A 231 0.86 -32.00 -14.52
N THR A 232 1.94 -32.11 -13.73
CA THR A 232 3.04 -33.04 -14.03
C THR A 232 2.55 -34.48 -14.07
N LEU A 233 1.71 -34.91 -13.13
CA LEU A 233 1.09 -36.23 -13.14
C LEU A 233 0.22 -36.43 -14.40
N GLY A 234 -0.63 -35.46 -14.74
CA GLY A 234 -1.46 -35.54 -15.95
C GLY A 234 -0.67 -35.52 -17.27
N VAL A 235 0.54 -34.97 -17.28
CA VAL A 235 1.48 -35.08 -18.41
C VAL A 235 2.15 -36.46 -18.39
N ARG A 236 2.53 -36.97 -17.21
CA ARG A 236 3.13 -38.31 -17.05
C ARG A 236 2.18 -39.45 -17.39
N ASP A 237 0.87 -39.30 -17.21
CA ASP A 237 -0.11 -40.29 -17.68
C ASP A 237 -0.01 -40.52 -19.20
N ARG A 238 0.51 -39.52 -19.94
CA ARG A 238 0.80 -39.61 -21.37
C ARG A 238 2.24 -40.01 -21.69
N ALA A 239 3.00 -40.50 -20.72
CA ALA A 239 4.40 -40.89 -20.90
C ALA A 239 4.58 -41.95 -21.99
N ALA A 240 3.64 -42.90 -22.13
CA ALA A 240 3.70 -43.90 -23.21
C ALA A 240 3.70 -43.27 -24.61
N GLU A 241 2.89 -42.22 -24.83
CA GLU A 241 2.85 -41.46 -26.08
C GLU A 241 4.18 -40.71 -26.33
N PHE A 242 4.78 -40.16 -25.27
CA PHE A 242 6.06 -39.47 -25.37
C PHE A 242 7.23 -40.41 -25.63
N VAL A 243 7.24 -41.62 -25.04
CA VAL A 243 8.25 -42.64 -25.30
C VAL A 243 8.21 -43.10 -26.76
N VAL A 244 7.00 -43.32 -27.32
CA VAL A 244 6.84 -43.65 -28.74
C VAL A 244 7.39 -42.53 -29.63
N ARG A 245 7.07 -41.26 -29.33
CA ARG A 245 7.57 -40.11 -30.10
C ARG A 245 9.07 -39.89 -29.96
N ALA A 246 9.64 -40.12 -28.78
CA ALA A 246 11.07 -40.06 -28.54
C ALA A 246 11.82 -41.11 -29.37
N ARG A 247 11.28 -42.34 -29.49
CA ARG A 247 11.82 -43.39 -30.38
C ARG A 247 11.83 -43.01 -31.86
N HIS A 248 10.96 -42.10 -32.28
CA HIS A 248 10.91 -41.56 -33.65
C HIS A 248 11.71 -40.25 -33.81
N GLY A 249 12.62 -39.93 -32.87
CA GLY A 249 13.55 -38.81 -32.99
C GLY A 249 13.05 -37.46 -32.46
N ALA A 250 11.94 -37.43 -31.69
CA ALA A 250 11.49 -36.19 -31.06
C ALA A 250 12.41 -35.78 -29.89
N THR A 251 12.97 -34.58 -29.95
CA THR A 251 13.72 -33.99 -28.83
C THR A 251 12.80 -33.49 -27.72
N HIS A 252 13.28 -33.50 -26.47
CA HIS A 252 12.53 -33.07 -25.28
C HIS A 252 11.98 -31.63 -25.44
N ALA A 253 12.81 -30.70 -25.91
CA ALA A 253 12.40 -29.32 -26.17
C ALA A 253 11.26 -29.20 -27.20
N ARG A 254 11.23 -30.09 -28.21
CA ARG A 254 10.18 -30.10 -29.23
C ARG A 254 8.85 -30.61 -28.67
N LEU A 255 8.89 -31.58 -27.76
CA LEU A 255 7.70 -32.08 -27.05
C LEU A 255 7.12 -31.01 -26.13
N VAL A 256 7.96 -30.32 -25.35
CA VAL A 256 7.53 -29.19 -24.50
C VAL A 256 6.89 -28.09 -25.34
N ARG A 257 7.55 -27.66 -26.42
CA ARG A 257 7.04 -26.60 -27.31
C ARG A 257 5.70 -26.96 -27.97
N GLN A 258 5.42 -28.24 -28.18
CA GLN A 258 4.15 -28.69 -28.76
C GLN A 258 3.02 -28.80 -27.73
N VAL A 259 3.33 -29.20 -26.50
CA VAL A 259 2.33 -29.40 -25.44
C VAL A 259 2.00 -28.11 -24.70
N TRP A 260 2.99 -27.24 -24.50
CA TRP A 260 2.83 -25.97 -23.79
C TRP A 260 1.68 -25.09 -24.31
N PRO A 261 1.59 -24.72 -25.61
CA PRO A 261 0.55 -23.81 -26.09
C PRO A 261 -0.87 -24.43 -26.03
N ARG A 262 -0.99 -25.76 -26.03
CA ARG A 262 -2.29 -26.45 -25.98
C ARG A 262 -2.99 -26.34 -24.62
N GLY A 263 -2.24 -26.05 -23.56
CA GLY A 263 -2.79 -25.86 -22.21
C GLY A 263 -3.31 -24.45 -21.95
N LEU A 264 -2.75 -23.43 -22.62
CA LEU A 264 -3.05 -22.01 -22.40
C LEU A 264 -4.54 -21.63 -22.51
N PRO A 265 -5.32 -22.06 -23.52
CA PRO A 265 -6.74 -21.63 -23.62
C PRO A 265 -7.58 -22.13 -22.44
N PHE A 266 -7.27 -23.31 -21.92
CA PHE A 266 -7.95 -23.87 -20.76
C PHE A 266 -7.54 -23.17 -19.45
N GLN A 267 -6.31 -22.63 -19.39
CA GLN A 267 -5.86 -21.80 -18.27
C GLN A 267 -6.54 -20.45 -18.28
N VAL A 268 -6.65 -19.83 -19.46
CA VAL A 268 -7.39 -18.57 -19.62
C VAL A 268 -8.83 -18.75 -19.16
N LEU A 269 -9.51 -19.78 -19.68
CA LEU A 269 -10.87 -20.08 -19.27
C LEU A 269 -10.99 -20.32 -17.76
N GLY A 270 -10.08 -21.12 -17.19
CA GLY A 270 -10.05 -21.38 -15.76
C GLY A 270 -9.84 -20.11 -14.95
N VAL A 271 -8.73 -19.41 -15.13
CA VAL A 271 -8.37 -18.22 -14.35
C VAL A 271 -9.44 -17.14 -14.47
N VAL A 272 -9.93 -16.84 -15.68
CA VAL A 272 -10.99 -15.85 -15.87
C VAL A 272 -12.27 -16.28 -15.14
N SER A 273 -12.66 -17.55 -15.22
CA SER A 273 -13.83 -18.05 -14.48
C SER A 273 -13.65 -17.95 -12.97
N GLY A 274 -12.45 -18.21 -12.45
CA GLY A 274 -12.13 -18.10 -11.03
C GLY A 274 -12.17 -16.66 -10.53
N VAL A 275 -11.54 -15.73 -11.26
CA VAL A 275 -11.56 -14.30 -10.93
C VAL A 275 -12.97 -13.72 -11.03
N ALA A 276 -13.73 -14.09 -12.07
CA ALA A 276 -15.11 -13.67 -12.22
C ALA A 276 -15.97 -14.16 -11.04
N LEU A 277 -15.79 -15.41 -10.61
CA LEU A 277 -16.48 -15.96 -9.44
C LEU A 277 -16.13 -15.17 -8.17
N SER A 278 -14.85 -14.84 -7.96
CA SER A 278 -14.43 -14.00 -6.83
C SER A 278 -15.07 -12.61 -6.88
N GLY A 279 -15.08 -11.96 -8.05
CA GLY A 279 -15.70 -10.65 -8.23
C GLY A 279 -17.20 -10.66 -7.93
N VAL A 280 -17.92 -11.69 -8.39
CA VAL A 280 -19.35 -11.89 -8.05
C VAL A 280 -19.54 -12.06 -6.55
N LEU A 281 -18.68 -12.84 -5.89
CA LEU A 281 -18.75 -13.05 -4.44
C LEU A 281 -18.55 -11.73 -3.68
N ILE A 282 -17.56 -10.93 -4.09
CA ILE A 282 -17.26 -9.63 -3.47
C ILE A 282 -18.45 -8.67 -3.63
N ALA A 283 -18.99 -8.54 -4.84
CA ALA A 283 -20.15 -7.69 -5.10
C ALA A 283 -21.39 -8.12 -4.29
N LEU A 284 -21.57 -9.43 -4.13
CA LEU A 284 -22.70 -9.99 -3.38
C LEU A 284 -22.58 -9.74 -1.88
N VAL A 285 -21.36 -9.85 -1.33
CA VAL A 285 -21.08 -9.56 0.09
C VAL A 285 -21.16 -8.05 0.36
N GLY A 286 -20.59 -7.23 -0.52
CA GLY A 286 -20.62 -5.77 -0.40
C GLY A 286 -21.99 -5.14 -0.66
N LEU A 287 -22.95 -5.90 -1.20
CA LEU A 287 -24.28 -5.42 -1.61
C LEU A 287 -24.23 -4.19 -2.53
N GLN A 288 -23.11 -4.00 -3.24
CA GLN A 288 -22.84 -2.85 -4.09
C GLN A 288 -22.09 -3.29 -5.35
N PRO A 289 -22.29 -2.59 -6.48
CA PRO A 289 -21.53 -2.86 -7.69
C PRO A 289 -20.06 -2.53 -7.49
N LEU A 290 -19.19 -3.32 -8.13
CA LEU A 290 -17.75 -3.11 -8.11
C LEU A 290 -17.39 -1.74 -8.70
N THR A 291 -16.62 -0.98 -7.95
CA THR A 291 -16.01 0.28 -8.39
C THR A 291 -14.95 0.04 -9.45
N ARG A 292 -14.50 1.12 -10.11
CA ARG A 292 -13.42 1.05 -11.11
C ARG A 292 -12.12 0.50 -10.51
N ILE A 293 -11.79 0.89 -9.28
CA ILE A 293 -10.56 0.46 -8.60
C ILE A 293 -10.62 -1.05 -8.33
N GLU A 294 -11.75 -1.55 -7.81
CA GLU A 294 -11.91 -2.98 -7.55
C GLU A 294 -11.87 -3.81 -8.84
N CYS A 295 -12.40 -3.29 -9.95
CA CYS A 295 -12.24 -3.91 -11.26
C CYS A 295 -10.77 -4.00 -11.70
N LEU A 296 -9.97 -2.96 -11.43
CA LEU A 296 -8.53 -2.97 -11.71
C LEU A 296 -7.80 -3.99 -10.84
N VAL A 297 -8.15 -4.12 -9.56
CA VAL A 297 -7.59 -5.13 -8.64
C VAL A 297 -7.89 -6.54 -9.16
N LEU A 298 -9.12 -6.81 -9.59
CA LEU A 298 -9.48 -8.10 -10.20
C LEU A 298 -8.72 -8.34 -11.51
N GLY A 299 -8.55 -7.31 -12.33
CA GLY A 299 -7.77 -7.37 -13.57
C GLY A 299 -6.30 -7.70 -13.31
N ALA A 300 -5.68 -7.06 -12.32
CA ALA A 300 -4.32 -7.35 -11.87
C ALA A 300 -4.21 -8.78 -11.33
N GLY A 301 -5.19 -9.22 -10.53
CA GLY A 301 -5.28 -10.60 -10.06
C GLY A 301 -5.39 -11.62 -11.21
N ALA A 302 -6.17 -11.32 -12.25
CA ALA A 302 -6.27 -12.17 -13.44
C ALA A 302 -4.95 -12.24 -14.21
N ALA A 303 -4.32 -11.09 -14.46
CA ALA A 303 -3.03 -11.03 -15.16
C ALA A 303 -1.94 -11.79 -14.40
N GLY A 304 -1.82 -11.58 -13.09
CA GLY A 304 -0.89 -12.31 -12.22
C GLY A 304 -1.17 -13.81 -12.21
N GLY A 305 -2.44 -14.21 -12.08
CA GLY A 305 -2.86 -15.60 -12.09
C GLY A 305 -2.55 -16.31 -13.41
N LEU A 306 -2.73 -15.63 -14.55
CA LEU A 306 -2.39 -16.13 -15.88
C LEU A 306 -0.88 -16.32 -16.05
N LEU A 307 -0.08 -15.34 -15.63
CA LEU A 307 1.39 -15.44 -15.66
C LEU A 307 1.87 -16.63 -14.83
N LEU A 308 1.39 -16.74 -13.59
CA LEU A 308 1.75 -17.83 -12.69
C LEU A 308 1.30 -19.19 -13.25
N ALA A 309 0.09 -19.30 -13.80
CA ALA A 309 -0.41 -20.52 -14.42
C ALA A 309 0.40 -20.92 -15.67
N ALA A 310 0.79 -19.96 -16.50
CA ALA A 310 1.59 -20.21 -17.70
C ALA A 310 3.00 -20.71 -17.35
N VAL A 311 3.64 -20.11 -16.34
CA VAL A 311 4.94 -20.54 -15.81
C VAL A 311 4.83 -21.92 -15.17
N ALA A 312 3.84 -22.14 -14.30
CA ALA A 312 3.60 -23.42 -13.66
C ALA A 312 3.34 -24.54 -14.69
N TRP A 313 2.67 -24.23 -15.79
CA TRP A 313 2.43 -25.18 -16.87
C TRP A 313 3.67 -25.47 -17.71
N LEU A 314 4.48 -24.46 -18.00
CA LEU A 314 5.79 -24.67 -18.62
C LEU A 314 6.66 -25.60 -17.78
N LEU A 315 6.70 -25.34 -16.47
CA LEU A 315 7.45 -26.15 -15.51
C LEU A 315 6.89 -27.58 -15.43
N ALA A 316 5.56 -27.73 -15.38
CA ALA A 316 4.91 -29.03 -15.34
C ALA A 316 5.13 -29.85 -16.62
N THR A 317 5.09 -29.21 -17.79
CA THR A 317 5.36 -29.86 -19.07
C THR A 317 6.84 -30.25 -19.21
N ALA A 318 7.77 -29.41 -18.77
CA ALA A 318 9.20 -29.74 -18.75
C ALA A 318 9.52 -30.93 -17.83
N LEU A 319 8.97 -30.95 -16.62
CA LEU A 319 9.12 -32.04 -15.65
C LEU A 319 8.41 -33.33 -16.08
N GLY A 320 7.20 -33.21 -16.64
CA GLY A 320 6.38 -34.36 -17.05
C GLY A 320 6.91 -35.06 -18.30
N THR A 321 7.61 -34.35 -19.18
CA THR A 321 8.23 -34.91 -20.41
C THR A 321 9.64 -35.47 -20.19
N ARG A 322 10.24 -35.24 -19.01
CA ARG A 322 11.54 -35.81 -18.66
C ARG A 322 11.40 -37.32 -18.46
N THR A 323 11.69 -38.10 -19.49
CA THR A 323 11.72 -39.57 -19.43
C THR A 323 12.85 -40.03 -18.50
N ARG A 324 12.58 -41.05 -17.69
CA ARG A 324 13.54 -41.67 -16.79
C ARG A 324 14.57 -42.45 -17.64
N ASN A 325 15.57 -41.76 -18.18
CA ASN A 325 16.68 -42.34 -18.95
C ASN A 325 17.68 -43.15 -18.10
N GLU A 326 17.35 -43.50 -16.85
CA GLU A 326 18.31 -44.10 -15.90
C GLU A 326 18.18 -45.61 -15.70
N VAL A 327 17.17 -46.29 -16.27
CA VAL A 327 16.99 -47.74 -16.03
C VAL A 327 17.53 -48.64 -17.16
N ASP A 328 17.77 -48.11 -18.37
CA ASP A 328 18.21 -48.90 -19.53
C ASP A 328 19.73 -48.84 -19.82
N ARG A 329 20.56 -48.36 -18.88
CA ARG A 329 22.03 -48.41 -19.00
C ARG A 329 22.72 -49.42 -18.07
N ALA A 330 21.95 -50.24 -17.37
CA ALA A 330 22.45 -51.37 -16.59
C ALA A 330 21.61 -52.61 -16.90
N GLY A 331 21.85 -53.20 -18.06
CA GLY A 331 21.24 -54.44 -18.53
C GLY A 331 21.99 -54.97 -19.73
#